data_AF-A0A496YNS6-F1
#
_entry.id   AF-A0A496YNS6-F1
#
_cell.length_a   1.000
_cell.length_b   1.000
_cell.length_c   1.000
_cell.angle_alpha   90.00
_cell.angle_beta   90.00
_cell.angle_gamma   90.00
#
_symmetry.space_group_name_H-M   'P 1'
#
loop_
_entity.id
_entity.type
_entity.pdbx_description
1 polymer ?
#
loop_
_entity_poly.entity_id
_entity_poly.type
_entity_poly.pdbx_seq_one_letter_code
_entity_poly.pdbx_strand_id
1 'polypeptide(L)'
;SDLFDLDLIIVLTAYLALSYSNLAVALFAFGQGFVMDLFSAGLNGLFASIYLVVFCAIYFGGRLFDIEGLQGQVMVVSLSVLLKKIVFIIFQIIFSARVPLSTPFLIMALLSALGTGIIAPLFFRFLDSLMRSPAESALDRAKGEAP
;
A
#
# COMPACT_ATOMS: atom_id res chain seq x y z
N SER A 1 10.03 17.65 11.20
CA SER A 1 8.61 18.00 11.05
C SER A 1 8.13 17.31 9.79
N ASP A 2 7.55 16.11 9.93
CA ASP A 2 6.75 15.36 8.93
C ASP A 2 6.55 13.94 9.49
N LEU A 3 5.77 13.83 10.58
CA LEU A 3 5.49 12.54 11.25
C LEU A 3 4.13 11.96 10.87
N PHE A 4 3.28 12.76 10.21
CA PHE A 4 2.03 12.32 9.63
C PHE A 4 2.20 12.22 8.12
N ASP A 5 2.56 11.01 7.68
CA ASP A 5 2.69 10.68 6.27
C ASP A 5 1.57 9.72 5.86
N LEU A 6 0.94 9.97 4.72
CA LEU A 6 -0.10 9.12 4.17
C LEU A 6 0.54 8.12 3.23
N ASP A 7 0.38 6.83 3.53
CA ASP A 7 1.05 5.78 2.77
C ASP A 7 0.25 5.43 1.50
N LEU A 8 0.30 6.34 0.53
CA LEU A 8 -0.41 6.20 -0.74
C LEU A 8 0.04 4.96 -1.53
N ILE A 9 1.27 4.49 -1.30
CA ILE A 9 1.80 3.28 -1.91
C ILE A 9 1.06 2.05 -1.39
N ILE A 10 0.79 1.97 -0.09
CA ILE A 10 -0.03 0.88 0.47
C ILE A 10 -1.47 0.98 -0.03
N VAL A 11 -2.04 2.17 -0.09
CA VAL A 11 -3.38 2.40 -0.67
C VAL A 11 -3.44 1.87 -2.10
N LEU A 12 -2.46 2.24 -2.94
CA LEU A 12 -2.39 1.79 -4.32
C LEU A 12 -2.22 0.28 -4.43
N THR A 13 -1.36 -0.32 -3.61
CA THR A 13 -1.14 -1.78 -3.59
C THR A 13 -2.41 -2.53 -3.19
N ALA A 14 -3.14 -2.02 -2.19
CA ALA A 14 -4.42 -2.58 -1.75
C ALA A 14 -5.51 -2.42 -2.81
N TYR A 15 -5.53 -1.30 -3.53
CA TYR A 15 -6.42 -1.09 -4.67
C TYR A 15 -6.12 -2.07 -5.81
N LEU A 16 -4.85 -2.26 -6.18
CA LEU A 16 -4.47 -3.21 -7.21
C LEU A 16 -4.87 -4.65 -6.86
N ALA A 17 -4.88 -5.00 -5.57
CA ALA A 17 -5.36 -6.30 -5.08
C ALA A 17 -6.85 -6.56 -5.35
N LEU A 18 -7.66 -5.53 -5.63
CA LEU A 18 -9.07 -5.69 -6.01
C LEU A 18 -9.26 -6.12 -7.47
N SER A 19 -8.35 -5.74 -8.36
CA SER A 19 -8.58 -5.84 -9.81
C SER A 19 -7.53 -6.67 -10.56
N TYR A 20 -6.37 -6.91 -9.96
CA TYR A 20 -5.26 -7.61 -10.58
C TYR A 20 -4.98 -8.95 -9.90
N SER A 21 -4.30 -9.84 -10.63
CA SER A 21 -3.86 -11.13 -10.07
C SER A 21 -2.87 -10.95 -8.93
N ASN A 22 -2.88 -11.87 -7.96
CA ASN A 22 -1.94 -11.89 -6.83
C ASN A 22 -0.48 -11.79 -7.28
N LEU A 23 -0.11 -12.43 -8.40
CA LEU A 23 1.23 -12.37 -8.95
C LEU A 23 1.60 -10.94 -9.38
N ALA A 24 0.70 -10.25 -10.10
CA ALA A 24 0.95 -8.89 -10.56
C ALA A 24 1.13 -7.91 -9.39
N VAL A 25 0.31 -8.06 -8.34
CA VAL A 25 0.40 -7.23 -7.13
C VAL A 25 1.66 -7.54 -6.34
N ALA A 26 2.06 -8.81 -6.22
CA ALA A 26 3.31 -9.20 -5.58
C ALA A 26 4.52 -8.66 -6.34
N LEU A 27 4.53 -8.73 -7.68
CA LEU A 27 5.59 -8.15 -8.51
C LEU A 27 5.63 -6.63 -8.38
N PHE A 28 4.48 -5.97 -8.32
CA PHE A 28 4.40 -4.53 -8.06
C PHE A 28 4.98 -4.17 -6.69
N ALA A 29 4.62 -4.91 -5.63
CA ALA A 29 5.12 -4.75 -4.27
C ALA A 29 6.63 -5.01 -4.15
N PHE A 30 7.12 -6.03 -4.83
CA PHE A 30 8.56 -6.29 -4.90
C PHE A 30 9.29 -5.19 -5.68
N GLY A 31 8.78 -4.80 -6.84
CA GLY A 31 9.39 -3.79 -7.70
C GLY A 31 9.51 -2.43 -7.01
N GLN A 32 8.43 -1.95 -6.37
CA GLN A 32 8.48 -0.70 -5.61
C GLN A 32 9.50 -0.76 -4.46
N GLY A 33 9.60 -1.90 -3.78
CA GLY A 33 10.54 -2.08 -2.69
C GLY A 33 11.98 -2.15 -3.17
N PHE A 34 12.23 -2.82 -4.29
CA PHE A 34 13.53 -2.86 -4.94
C PHE A 34 13.99 -1.47 -5.41
N VAL A 35 13.08 -0.68 -6.00
CA VAL A 35 13.37 0.71 -6.37
C VAL A 35 13.73 1.54 -5.13
N MET A 36 12.99 1.39 -4.04
CA MET A 36 13.28 2.06 -2.76
C MET A 36 14.64 1.64 -2.19
N ASP A 37 15.00 0.36 -2.28
CA ASP A 37 16.32 -0.15 -1.86
C ASP A 37 17.46 0.48 -2.68
N LEU A 38 17.28 0.64 -3.99
CA LEU A 38 18.27 1.28 -4.86
C LEU A 38 18.51 2.76 -4.50
N PHE A 39 17.45 3.51 -4.19
CA PHE A 39 17.55 4.93 -3.84
C PHE A 39 17.95 5.19 -2.39
N SER A 40 17.64 4.28 -1.47
CA SER A 40 17.92 4.44 -0.03
C SER A 40 19.35 4.05 0.36
N ALA A 41 20.19 3.66 -0.60
CA ALA A 41 21.45 2.94 -0.37
C ALA A 41 21.25 1.64 0.46
N GLY A 42 20.00 1.17 0.58
CA GLY A 42 19.57 -0.02 1.29
C GLY A 42 19.76 -1.28 0.45
N LEU A 43 20.99 -1.54 -0.01
CA LEU A 43 21.34 -2.68 -0.89
C LEU A 43 21.07 -4.07 -0.29
N ASN A 44 20.59 -4.17 0.95
CA ASN A 44 20.28 -5.42 1.62
C ASN A 44 18.86 -5.95 1.31
N GLY A 45 18.08 -5.29 0.46
CA GLY A 45 16.72 -5.73 0.13
C GLY A 45 15.71 -5.45 1.25
N LEU A 46 15.95 -4.40 2.04
CA LEU A 46 15.15 -4.03 3.21
C LEU A 46 13.72 -3.68 2.81
N PHE A 47 13.58 -2.73 1.90
CA PHE A 47 12.29 -2.25 1.42
C PHE A 47 11.58 -3.30 0.57
N ALA A 48 12.29 -4.03 -0.29
CA ALA A 48 11.74 -5.17 -1.03
C ALA A 48 11.07 -6.19 -0.09
N SER A 49 11.75 -6.54 1.01
CA SER A 49 11.20 -7.45 2.02
C SER A 49 9.99 -6.87 2.74
N ILE A 50 10.06 -5.60 3.14
CA ILE A 50 8.95 -4.90 3.81
C ILE A 50 7.70 -4.89 2.92
N TYR A 51 7.84 -4.52 1.65
CA TYR A 51 6.68 -4.42 0.76
C TYR A 51 6.11 -5.80 0.37
N LEU A 52 6.93 -6.85 0.34
CA LEU A 52 6.41 -8.23 0.24
C LEU A 52 5.58 -8.63 1.48
N VAL A 53 6.03 -8.27 2.68
CA VAL A 53 5.25 -8.50 3.91
C VAL A 53 3.93 -7.71 3.89
N VAL A 54 3.96 -6.47 3.42
CA VAL A 54 2.75 -5.66 3.19
C VAL A 54 1.82 -6.34 2.20
N PHE A 55 2.32 -6.85 1.08
CA PHE A 55 1.51 -7.61 0.13
C PHE A 55 0.84 -8.81 0.80
N CYS A 56 1.57 -9.58 1.60
CA CYS A 56 0.99 -10.70 2.36
C CYS A 56 -0.11 -10.21 3.31
N ALA A 57 0.09 -9.09 4.01
CA ALA A 57 -0.91 -8.52 4.90
C ALA A 57 -2.18 -8.07 4.16
N ILE A 58 -2.02 -7.46 2.99
CA ILE A 58 -3.14 -7.08 2.11
C ILE A 58 -3.86 -8.33 1.60
N TYR A 59 -3.12 -9.36 1.18
CA TYR A 59 -3.68 -10.60 0.66
C TYR A 59 -4.49 -11.37 1.72
N PHE A 60 -3.89 -11.61 2.89
CA PHE A 60 -4.57 -12.30 3.98
C PHE A 60 -5.65 -11.43 4.63
N GLY A 61 -5.37 -10.14 4.82
CA GLY A 61 -6.31 -9.18 5.39
C GLY A 61 -7.54 -8.97 4.49
N GLY A 62 -7.35 -8.89 3.18
CA GLY A 62 -8.45 -8.73 2.24
C GLY A 62 -9.39 -9.93 2.22
N ARG A 63 -8.88 -11.14 2.47
CA ARG A 63 -9.69 -12.34 2.64
C ARG A 63 -10.41 -12.40 4.00
N LEU A 64 -9.81 -11.83 5.04
CA LEU A 64 -10.36 -11.87 6.40
C LEU A 64 -11.42 -10.79 6.65
N PHE A 65 -11.20 -9.58 6.11
CA PHE A 65 -12.00 -8.38 6.39
C PHE A 65 -12.86 -7.90 5.22
N ASP A 66 -12.88 -8.64 4.11
CA ASP A 66 -13.59 -8.29 2.87
C ASP A 66 -13.19 -6.90 2.32
N ILE A 67 -12.13 -6.89 1.53
CA ILE A 67 -11.56 -5.65 0.95
C ILE A 67 -12.49 -4.94 -0.05
N GLU A 68 -13.57 -5.56 -0.51
CA GLU A 68 -14.56 -4.89 -1.36
C GLU A 68 -15.43 -3.93 -0.55
N GLY A 69 -15.67 -4.24 0.74
CA GLY A 69 -16.43 -3.42 1.65
C GLY A 69 -15.67 -2.19 2.17
N LEU A 70 -16.39 -1.09 2.42
CA LEU A 70 -15.83 0.16 2.96
C LEU A 70 -15.02 -0.08 4.26
N GLN A 71 -15.58 -0.88 5.17
CA GLN A 71 -14.96 -1.19 6.45
C GLN A 71 -13.71 -2.06 6.28
N GLY A 72 -13.74 -3.04 5.36
CA GLY A 72 -12.61 -3.89 5.06
C GLY A 72 -11.45 -3.12 4.46
N GLN A 73 -11.71 -2.19 3.53
CA GLN A 73 -10.68 -1.30 2.97
C GLN A 73 -9.94 -0.53 4.07
N VAL A 74 -10.70 0.10 4.98
CA VAL A 74 -10.12 0.86 6.10
C VAL A 74 -9.27 -0.06 6.99
N MET A 75 -9.78 -1.24 7.36
CA MET A 75 -9.07 -2.18 8.23
C MET A 75 -7.80 -2.72 7.57
N VAL A 76 -7.89 -3.22 6.34
CA VAL A 76 -6.77 -3.83 5.62
C VAL A 76 -5.67 -2.82 5.38
N VAL A 77 -6.00 -1.61 4.94
CA VAL A 77 -5.01 -0.56 4.71
C VAL A 77 -4.38 -0.11 6.03
N SER A 78 -5.18 0.17 7.06
CA SER A 78 -4.65 0.58 8.38
C SER A 78 -3.69 -0.45 8.95
N LEU A 79 -4.08 -1.73 8.91
CA LEU A 79 -3.26 -2.82 9.43
C LEU A 79 -1.97 -3.00 8.62
N SER A 80 -2.05 -2.85 7.30
CA SER A 80 -0.88 -2.94 6.41
C SER A 80 0.12 -1.80 6.65
N VAL A 81 -0.37 -0.57 6.84
CA VAL A 81 0.49 0.59 7.19
C VAL A 81 1.15 0.38 8.54
N LEU A 82 0.39 -0.08 9.54
CA LEU A 82 0.93 -0.36 10.86
C LEU A 82 2.00 -1.45 10.79
N LEU A 83 1.73 -2.53 10.05
CA LEU A 83 2.68 -3.63 9.87
C LEU A 83 3.95 -3.17 9.16
N LYS A 84 3.86 -2.36 8.10
CA LYS A 84 5.02 -1.76 7.42
C LYS A 84 5.92 -1.03 8.42
N LYS A 85 5.33 -0.19 9.28
CA LYS A 85 6.08 0.58 10.28
C LYS A 85 6.71 -0.34 11.33
N ILE A 86 5.99 -1.35 11.83
CA ILE A 86 6.52 -2.33 12.79
C ILE A 86 7.72 -3.09 12.19
N VAL A 87 7.56 -3.61 10.98
CA VAL A 87 8.63 -4.36 10.29
C VAL A 87 9.83 -3.45 10.07
N PHE A 88 9.61 -2.22 9.60
CA PHE A 88 10.68 -1.24 9.43
C PHE A 88 11.47 -0.99 10.74
N ILE A 89 10.79 -0.81 11.88
CA ILE A 89 11.43 -0.67 13.18
C ILE A 89 12.25 -1.92 13.53
N ILE A 90 11.68 -3.12 13.37
CA ILE A 90 12.36 -4.39 13.66
C ILE A 90 13.66 -4.49 12.86
N PHE A 91 13.60 -4.18 11.56
CA PHE A 91 14.79 -4.17 10.73
C PHE A 91 15.80 -3.12 11.19
N GLN A 92 15.39 -1.90 11.55
CA GLN A 92 16.35 -0.92 12.07
C GLN A 92 16.99 -1.37 13.39
N ILE A 93 16.28 -2.08 14.26
CA ILE A 93 16.84 -2.66 15.50
C ILE A 93 17.91 -3.70 15.15
N ILE A 94 17.61 -4.59 14.20
CA ILE A 94 18.52 -5.66 13.77
C ILE A 94 19.79 -5.10 13.11
N PHE A 95 19.65 -4.10 12.23
CA PHE A 95 20.75 -3.62 11.38
C PHE A 95 21.51 -2.41 11.93
N SER A 96 20.88 -1.55 12.74
CA SER A 96 21.48 -0.27 13.18
C SER A 96 21.68 -0.15 14.70
N ALA A 97 21.29 -1.14 15.51
CA ALA A 97 21.55 -1.28 16.95
C ALA A 97 21.21 -0.08 17.88
N ARG A 98 20.75 1.06 17.38
CA ARG A 98 20.47 2.29 18.15
C ARG A 98 19.26 3.04 17.60
N VAL A 99 18.08 2.46 17.72
CA VAL A 99 16.83 3.21 17.53
C VAL A 99 16.16 3.41 18.89
N PRO A 100 16.16 4.63 19.44
CA PRO A 100 15.35 4.91 20.61
C PRO A 100 13.86 4.85 20.20
N LEU A 101 13.20 3.74 20.52
CA LEU A 101 11.76 3.61 20.45
C LEU A 101 11.13 4.62 21.41
N SER A 102 10.62 5.71 20.86
CA SER A 102 9.95 6.75 21.65
C SER A 102 8.43 6.60 21.54
N THR A 103 7.72 6.76 22.65
CA THR A 103 6.25 6.82 22.68
C THR A 103 5.64 7.75 21.61
N PRO A 104 6.16 8.97 21.37
CA PRO A 104 5.64 9.83 20.30
C PRO A 104 5.77 9.21 18.89
N PHE A 105 6.82 8.41 18.63
CA PHE A 105 6.96 7.72 17.35
C PHE A 105 5.85 6.69 17.13
N LEU A 106 5.50 5.92 18.17
CA LEU A 106 4.43 4.93 18.10
C LEU A 106 3.05 5.58 17.92
N ILE A 107 2.78 6.68 18.63
CA ILE A 107 1.53 7.43 18.48
C ILE A 107 1.38 7.95 17.05
N MET A 108 2.45 8.52 16.49
CA MET A 108 2.45 9.01 15.11
C MET A 108 2.30 7.89 14.09
N ALA A 109 2.91 6.73 14.33
CA ALA A 109 2.73 5.53 13.52
C ALA A 109 1.25 5.09 13.47
N LEU A 110 0.58 5.09 14.63
CA LEU A 110 -0.84 4.76 14.73
C LEU A 110 -1.72 5.80 14.01
N LEU A 111 -1.45 7.09 14.21
CA LEU A 111 -2.19 8.16 13.54
C LEU A 111 -2.05 8.09 12.01
N SER A 112 -0.83 7.84 11.51
CA SER A 112 -0.57 7.65 10.07
C SER A 112 -1.28 6.42 9.53
N ALA A 113 -1.32 5.31 10.26
CA ALA A 113 -2.06 4.11 9.87
C ALA A 113 -3.56 4.37 9.78
N LEU A 114 -4.16 4.97 10.82
CA LEU A 114 -5.59 5.30 10.84
C LEU A 114 -5.95 6.35 9.79
N GLY A 115 -5.15 7.41 9.65
CA GLY A 115 -5.37 8.47 8.66
C GLY A 115 -5.34 7.91 7.23
N THR A 116 -4.35 7.07 6.93
CA THR A 116 -4.24 6.41 5.61
C THR A 116 -5.41 5.47 5.36
N GLY A 117 -5.81 4.67 6.36
CA GLY A 117 -6.95 3.77 6.24
C GLY A 117 -8.28 4.47 6.02
N ILE A 118 -8.55 5.57 6.75
CA ILE A 118 -9.78 6.36 6.59
C ILE A 118 -9.85 7.01 5.21
N ILE A 119 -8.71 7.46 4.68
CA ILE A 119 -8.62 8.12 3.37
C ILE A 119 -8.65 7.10 2.22
N ALA A 120 -8.28 5.85 2.46
CA ALA A 120 -8.15 4.82 1.41
C ALA A 120 -9.41 4.63 0.56
N PRO A 121 -10.63 4.51 1.11
CA PRO A 121 -11.82 4.34 0.28
C PRO A 121 -12.12 5.52 -0.64
N LEU A 122 -11.78 6.74 -0.21
CA LEU A 122 -11.92 7.92 -1.06
C LEU A 122 -10.96 7.82 -2.26
N PHE A 123 -9.72 7.40 -2.02
CA PHE A 123 -8.75 7.15 -3.09
C PHE A 123 -9.18 5.99 -4.00
N PHE A 124 -9.77 4.92 -3.47
CA PHE A 124 -10.24 3.80 -4.27
C PHE A 124 -11.32 4.26 -5.25
N ARG A 125 -12.28 5.06 -4.79
CA ARG A 125 -13.31 5.65 -5.65
C ARG A 125 -12.72 6.58 -6.70
N PHE A 126 -11.74 7.40 -6.31
CA PHE A 126 -11.05 8.29 -7.24
C PHE A 126 -10.32 7.51 -8.33
N LEU A 127 -9.57 6.46 -7.96
CA LEU A 127 -8.87 5.59 -8.91
C LEU A 127 -9.83 4.82 -9.82
N ASP A 128 -10.94 4.31 -9.29
CA ASP A 128 -11.97 3.65 -10.08
C ASP A 128 -12.58 4.60 -11.13
N SER A 129 -12.87 5.85 -10.75
CA SER A 129 -13.31 6.88 -11.71
C SER A 129 -12.27 7.16 -12.80
N LEU A 130 -10.98 7.22 -12.42
CA LEU A 130 -9.89 7.46 -13.37
C LEU A 130 -9.63 6.28 -14.30
N MET A 131 -9.89 5.04 -13.88
CA MET A 131 -9.72 3.87 -14.74
C MET A 131 -10.92 3.62 -15.65
N ARG A 132 -12.13 4.01 -15.23
CA ARG A 132 -13.34 3.91 -16.05
C ARG A 132 -13.36 4.91 -17.20
N SER A 133 -12.94 6.16 -16.98
CA SER A 133 -12.98 7.22 -18.01
C SER A 133 -12.17 6.89 -19.30
N PRO A 134 -10.94 6.36 -19.22
CA PRO A 134 -10.18 5.92 -20.39
C PRO A 134 -10.80 4.71 -21.10
N ALA A 135 -11.37 3.77 -20.34
CA ALA A 135 -12.00 2.57 -20.90
C ALA A 135 -13.28 2.91 -21.67
N GLU A 136 -14.11 3.81 -21.14
CA GLU A 136 -15.32 4.31 -21.79
C GLU A 136 -14.99 5.09 -23.08
N SER A 137 -13.97 5.94 -23.02
CA SER A 137 -13.47 6.70 -24.18
C SER A 137 -12.90 5.80 -25.30
N ALA A 138 -12.28 4.67 -24.95
CA ALA A 138 -11.76 3.71 -25.92
C ALA A 138 -12.87 2.88 -26.57
N LEU A 139 -13.91 2.53 -25.80
CA LEU A 139 -15.05 1.77 -26.30
C LEU A 139 -15.93 2.58 -27.28
N ASP A 140 -16.11 3.87 -27.02
CA ASP A 140 -16.84 4.78 -27.92
C ASP A 140 -16.12 4.98 -29.25
N ARG A 141 -14.78 5.04 -29.25
CA ARG A 141 -13.99 5.06 -30.49
C ARG A 141 -14.13 3.75 -31.28
N ALA A 142 -14.08 2.61 -30.59
CA ALA A 142 -14.24 1.31 -31.24
C ALA A 142 -15.65 1.10 -31.84
N LYS A 143 -16.70 1.68 -31.24
CA LYS A 143 -18.07 1.65 -31.80
C LYS A 143 -18.28 2.63 -32.96
N GLY A 144 -17.56 3.76 -32.97
CA GLY A 144 -17.62 4.74 -34.07
C GLY A 144 -16.92 4.29 -35.36
N GLU A 145 -16.09 3.24 -35.30
CA GLU A 145 -15.36 2.67 -36.44
C GLU A 145 -16.00 1.38 -37.00
N ALA A 146 -17.14 0.94 -36.45
CA ALA A 146 -17.86 -0.21 -37.01
C ALA A 146 -18.71 0.23 -38.23
N PRO A 147 -18.47 -0.34 -39.44
CA PRO A 147 -19.16 0.03 -40.69
C PRO A 147 -20.62 -0.42 -40.76
#